data_AF-A0A060ZVU2-F1
#
_entry.id   AF-A0A060ZVU2-F1
#
_cell.length_a   1.000
_cell.length_b   1.000
_cell.length_c   1.000
_cell.angle_alpha   90.00
_cell.angle_beta   90.00
_cell.angle_gamma   90.00
#
_symmetry.space_group_name_H-M   'P 1'
#
loop_
_entity.id
_entity.type
_entity.pdbx_description
1 polymer ?
#
loop_
_entity_poly.entity_id
_entity_poly.type
_entity_poly.pdbx_seq_one_letter_code
_entity_poly.pdbx_strand_id
1 'polypeptide(L)'
;MCADFLETNYDRVFTEYEKLLHSENYVTKRQSLKLLGELLLDRHNFTVMTKYISRAENLKMMMNMLRDNSRNIQFEAFHVFKVFVANPNKTQPVLDILLKNQAKLVDFLSHFQTDRSEDEQFCDEKNYLIKQIRDLKRPPPPEEA
;
A
#
# COMPACT_ATOMS: atom_id res chain seq x y z
N MET A 1 24.62 -0.11 -1.30
CA MET A 1 24.85 0.16 0.15
C MET A 1 23.54 0.11 0.94
N CYS A 2 22.55 0.99 0.74
CA CYS A 2 21.26 0.90 1.46
C CYS A 2 20.34 -0.20 0.92
N ALA A 3 20.15 -0.28 -0.41
CA ALA A 3 19.32 -1.29 -1.05
C ALA A 3 19.79 -2.72 -0.71
N ASP A 4 21.09 -3.00 -0.89
CA ASP A 4 21.70 -4.30 -0.57
C ASP A 4 21.53 -4.68 0.92
N PHE A 5 21.64 -3.70 1.82
CA PHE A 5 21.43 -3.92 3.25
C PHE A 5 19.99 -4.30 3.56
N LEU A 6 19.02 -3.57 2.99
CA LEU A 6 17.59 -3.84 3.17
C LEU A 6 17.18 -5.19 2.59
N GLU A 7 17.75 -5.56 1.44
CA GLU A 7 17.48 -6.85 0.82
C GLU A 7 18.05 -8.01 1.66
N THR A 8 19.32 -7.91 2.06
CA THR A 8 20.00 -8.95 2.86
C THR A 8 19.37 -9.11 4.25
N ASN A 9 18.92 -8.02 4.87
CA ASN A 9 18.40 -8.02 6.24
C ASN A 9 16.88 -7.85 6.30
N TYR A 10 16.17 -8.10 5.20
CA TYR A 10 14.77 -7.75 5.02
C TYR A 10 13.90 -8.16 6.20
N ASP A 11 13.92 -9.44 6.58
CA ASP A 11 12.99 -9.95 7.58
C ASP A 11 13.23 -9.31 8.95
N ARG A 12 14.49 -9.15 9.36
CA ARG A 12 14.83 -8.46 10.61
C ARG A 12 14.43 -6.98 10.57
N VAL A 13 14.76 -6.27 9.48
CA VAL A 13 14.49 -4.83 9.36
C VAL A 13 12.98 -4.58 9.39
N PHE A 14 12.21 -5.27 8.55
CA PHE A 14 10.77 -5.01 8.44
C PHE A 14 9.96 -5.52 9.64
N THR A 15 10.43 -6.54 10.36
CA THR A 15 9.84 -6.91 11.65
C THR A 15 10.02 -5.81 12.71
N GLU A 16 11.18 -5.17 12.78
CA GLU A 16 11.37 -4.03 13.70
C GLU A 16 10.65 -2.77 13.20
N TYR A 17 10.60 -2.57 11.88
CA TYR A 17 9.93 -1.43 11.26
C TYR A 17 8.41 -1.44 11.51
N GLU A 18 7.79 -2.63 11.51
CA GLU A 18 6.36 -2.79 11.80
C GLU A 18 5.99 -2.24 13.19
N LYS A 19 6.89 -2.38 14.18
CA LYS A 19 6.69 -1.79 15.52
C LYS A 19 6.61 -0.27 15.48
N LEU A 20 7.38 0.38 14.59
CA LEU A 20 7.33 1.84 14.40
C LEU A 20 6.00 2.29 13.81
N LEU A 21 5.44 1.48 12.91
CA LEU A 21 4.11 1.73 12.31
C LEU A 21 2.97 1.55 13.33
N HIS A 22 3.21 0.83 14.42
CA HIS A 22 2.28 0.63 15.54
C HIS A 22 2.61 1.50 16.76
N SER A 23 3.54 2.45 16.62
CA SER A 23 3.88 3.38 17.70
C SER A 23 2.67 4.23 18.11
N GLU A 24 2.39 4.29 19.41
CA GLU A 24 1.43 5.23 20.01
C GLU A 24 1.86 6.69 19.85
N ASN A 25 3.16 6.94 19.67
CA ASN A 25 3.67 8.27 19.34
C ASN A 25 3.31 8.64 17.89
N TYR A 26 2.42 9.63 17.75
CA TYR A 26 1.92 10.13 16.47
C TYR A 26 3.04 10.51 15.49
N VAL A 27 4.06 11.25 15.95
CA VAL A 27 5.15 11.72 15.08
C VAL A 27 5.94 10.53 14.55
N THR A 28 6.28 9.58 15.42
CA THR A 28 7.01 8.36 15.04
C THR A 28 6.21 7.54 14.02
N LYS A 29 4.93 7.30 14.30
CA LYS A 29 4.06 6.54 13.41
C LYS A 29 3.93 7.20 12.03
N ARG A 30 3.65 8.51 12.00
CA ARG A 30 3.49 9.26 10.75
C ARG A 30 4.79 9.28 9.94
N GLN A 31 5.92 9.62 10.56
CA GLN A 31 7.18 9.73 9.83
C GLN A 31 7.71 8.38 9.36
N SER A 32 7.48 7.32 10.14
CA SER A 32 7.81 5.96 9.71
C SER A 32 6.96 5.53 8.52
N LEU A 33 5.66 5.86 8.50
CA LEU A 33 4.80 5.55 7.36
C LEU A 33 5.21 6.33 6.09
N LYS A 34 5.56 7.61 6.25
CA LYS A 34 6.09 8.43 5.15
C LYS A 34 7.38 7.84 4.59
N LEU A 35 8.35 7.54 5.46
CA LEU A 35 9.63 6.96 5.08
C LEU A 35 9.45 5.59 4.41
N LEU A 36 8.49 4.77 4.87
CA LEU A 36 8.16 3.52 4.19
C LEU A 36 7.71 3.76 2.74
N GLY A 37 6.84 4.76 2.51
CA GLY A 37 6.43 5.15 1.17
C GLY A 37 7.63 5.55 0.28
N GLU A 38 8.53 6.38 0.81
CA GLU A 38 9.75 6.80 0.11
C GLU A 38 10.66 5.60 -0.22
N LEU A 39 10.87 4.69 0.74
CA LEU A 39 11.69 3.49 0.55
C LEU A 39 11.12 2.56 -0.53
N LEU A 40 9.80 2.37 -0.56
CA LEU A 40 9.13 1.48 -1.51
C LEU A 40 9.06 2.07 -2.92
N LEU A 41 9.05 3.40 -3.06
CA LEU A 41 9.00 4.09 -4.35
C LEU A 41 10.39 4.33 -4.96
N ASP A 42 11.47 4.15 -4.19
CA ASP A 42 12.83 4.23 -4.71
C ASP A 42 13.13 3.05 -5.65
N ARG A 43 13.52 3.37 -6.89
CA ARG A 43 13.88 2.39 -7.94
C ARG A 43 14.97 1.41 -7.51
N HIS A 44 15.90 1.81 -6.63
CA HIS A 44 16.97 0.93 -6.17
C HIS A 44 16.47 -0.14 -5.19
N ASN A 45 15.29 0.07 -4.59
CA ASN A 45 14.67 -0.84 -3.63
C ASN A 45 13.60 -1.73 -4.28
N PHE A 46 13.62 -1.91 -5.61
CA PHE A 46 12.60 -2.69 -6.33
C PHE A 46 12.38 -4.09 -5.74
N THR A 47 13.44 -4.84 -5.44
CA THR A 47 13.35 -6.17 -4.81
C THR A 47 12.64 -6.12 -3.46
N VAL A 48 13.00 -5.14 -2.63
CA VAL A 48 12.41 -4.90 -1.31
C VAL A 48 10.93 -4.54 -1.45
N MET A 49 10.60 -3.64 -2.39
CA MET A 49 9.23 -3.24 -2.69
C MET A 49 8.39 -4.44 -3.11
N THR A 50 8.85 -5.23 -4.09
CA THR A 50 8.15 -6.43 -4.56
C THR A 50 7.91 -7.43 -3.44
N LYS A 51 8.92 -7.68 -2.58
CA LYS A 51 8.75 -8.55 -1.40
C LYS A 51 7.73 -7.97 -0.42
N TYR A 52 7.73 -6.66 -0.17
CA TYR A 52 6.79 -6.01 0.74
C TYR A 52 5.35 -6.07 0.26
N ILE A 53 5.09 -5.76 -1.01
CA ILE A 53 3.73 -5.70 -1.56
C ILE A 53 3.13 -7.08 -1.87
N SER A 54 3.94 -8.14 -1.81
CA SER A 54 3.48 -9.53 -1.96
C SER A 54 2.79 -10.10 -0.71
N ARG A 55 2.98 -9.47 0.46
CA ARG A 55 2.47 -9.94 1.75
C ARG A 55 1.07 -9.39 2.06
N ALA A 56 0.13 -10.29 2.29
CA ALA A 56 -1.26 -9.95 2.62
C ALA A 56 -1.40 -9.13 3.92
N GLU A 57 -0.60 -9.42 4.95
CA GLU A 57 -0.67 -8.70 6.22
C GLU A 57 -0.27 -7.22 6.05
N ASN A 58 0.74 -6.94 5.22
CA ASN A 58 1.13 -5.57 4.91
C ASN A 58 -0.02 -4.79 4.23
N LEU A 59 -0.76 -5.43 3.31
CA LEU A 59 -1.93 -4.82 2.69
C LEU A 59 -3.02 -4.52 3.74
N LYS A 60 -3.33 -5.48 4.61
CA LYS A 60 -4.34 -5.27 5.68
C LYS A 60 -3.95 -4.12 6.59
N MET A 61 -2.67 -4.03 6.98
CA MET A 61 -2.16 -2.94 7.78
C MET A 61 -2.38 -1.59 7.10
N MET A 62 -2.02 -1.45 5.82
CA MET A 62 -2.24 -0.22 5.07
C MET A 62 -3.73 0.12 4.94
N MET A 63 -4.59 -0.87 4.67
CA MET A 63 -6.04 -0.68 4.61
C MET A 63 -6.65 -0.23 5.95
N ASN A 64 -6.10 -0.69 7.08
CA ASN A 64 -6.51 -0.21 8.40
C ASN A 64 -6.04 1.24 8.64
N MET A 65 -4.81 1.58 8.23
CA MET A 65 -4.27 2.94 8.37
C MET A 65 -4.98 3.97 7.49
N LEU A 66 -5.55 3.56 6.35
CA LEU A 66 -6.46 4.41 5.56
C LEU A 66 -7.68 4.87 6.36
N ARG A 67 -8.03 4.17 7.44
CA ARG A 67 -9.15 4.48 8.34
C ARG A 67 -8.70 5.05 9.69
N ASP A 68 -7.42 5.41 9.84
CA ASP A 68 -6.89 5.99 11.07
C ASP A 68 -7.58 7.33 11.40
N ASN A 69 -7.64 7.73 12.67
CA ASN A 69 -8.27 9.00 13.07
C ASN A 69 -7.52 10.22 12.52
N SER A 70 -6.22 10.10 12.23
CA SER A 70 -5.41 11.19 11.70
C SER A 70 -5.44 11.23 10.18
N ARG A 71 -5.94 12.34 9.60
CA ARG A 71 -5.90 12.57 8.14
C ARG A 71 -4.50 12.47 7.55
N ASN A 72 -3.47 12.88 8.30
CA ASN A 72 -2.10 12.77 7.81
C ASN A 72 -1.63 11.30 7.75
N ILE A 73 -1.98 10.47 8.73
CA ILE A 73 -1.65 9.03 8.68
C ILE A 73 -2.38 8.36 7.52
N GLN A 74 -3.67 8.66 7.34
CA GLN A 74 -4.45 8.16 6.21
C GLN A 74 -3.78 8.51 4.86
N PHE A 75 -3.29 9.74 4.72
CA PHE A 75 -2.66 10.22 3.49
C PHE A 75 -1.34 9.51 3.19
N GLU A 76 -0.47 9.33 4.20
CA GLU A 76 0.76 8.55 4.01
C GLU A 76 0.44 7.06 3.73
N ALA A 77 -0.60 6.50 4.36
CA ALA A 77 -1.06 5.13 4.09
C ALA A 77 -1.53 4.96 2.64
N PHE A 78 -2.17 5.99 2.08
CA PHE A 78 -2.59 6.01 0.67
C PHE A 78 -1.40 5.87 -0.28
N HIS A 79 -0.29 6.55 -0.01
CA HIS A 79 0.93 6.45 -0.83
C HIS A 79 1.59 5.07 -0.78
N VAL A 80 1.42 4.31 0.29
CA VAL A 80 1.88 2.91 0.34
C VAL A 80 0.85 1.98 -0.30
N PHE A 81 -0.44 2.17 0.00
CA PHE A 81 -1.55 1.38 -0.56
C PHE A 81 -1.58 1.43 -2.09
N LYS A 82 -1.30 2.59 -2.71
CA LYS A 82 -1.30 2.72 -4.18
C LYS A 82 -0.33 1.75 -4.85
N VAL A 83 0.80 1.44 -4.21
CA VAL A 83 1.82 0.53 -4.74
C VAL A 83 1.30 -0.91 -4.83
N PHE A 84 0.49 -1.35 -3.85
CA PHE A 84 -0.16 -2.66 -3.89
C PHE A 84 -1.12 -2.80 -5.07
N VAL A 85 -1.92 -1.76 -5.32
CA VAL A 85 -2.93 -1.75 -6.38
C VAL A 85 -2.28 -1.59 -7.76
N ALA A 86 -1.24 -0.76 -7.87
CA ALA A 86 -0.52 -0.52 -9.12
C ALA A 86 0.34 -1.72 -9.56
N ASN A 87 0.67 -2.65 -8.66
CA ASN A 87 1.43 -3.86 -8.99
C ASN A 87 0.68 -4.72 -10.04
N PRO A 88 1.21 -4.94 -11.25
CA PRO A 88 0.58 -5.82 -12.23
C PRO A 88 0.60 -7.29 -11.81
N ASN A 89 1.62 -7.70 -11.06
CA ASN A 89 1.87 -9.09 -10.64
C ASN A 89 1.47 -9.29 -9.18
N LYS A 90 0.18 -9.11 -8.87
CA LYS A 90 -0.34 -9.29 -7.51
C LYS A 90 -0.32 -10.77 -7.13
N THR A 91 0.12 -11.08 -5.91
CA THR A 91 0.00 -12.44 -5.38
C THR A 91 -1.47 -12.79 -5.12
N GLN A 92 -1.81 -14.09 -5.17
CA GLN A 92 -3.17 -14.57 -4.95
C GLN A 92 -3.78 -14.05 -3.63
N PRO A 93 -3.08 -14.07 -2.48
CA PRO A 93 -3.62 -13.55 -1.22
C PRO A 93 -3.93 -12.04 -1.26
N VAL A 94 -3.09 -11.25 -1.93
CA VAL A 94 -3.28 -9.80 -2.09
C VAL A 94 -4.49 -9.53 -3.00
N LEU A 95 -4.57 -10.25 -4.13
CA LEU A 95 -5.69 -10.14 -5.06
C LEU A 95 -7.02 -10.53 -4.41
N ASP A 96 -7.06 -11.63 -3.64
CA ASP A 96 -8.28 -12.08 -2.96
C ASP A 96 -8.78 -11.05 -1.92
N ILE A 97 -7.87 -10.37 -1.20
CA ILE A 97 -8.24 -9.29 -0.28
C ILE A 97 -8.86 -8.11 -1.05
N LEU A 98 -8.24 -7.68 -2.15
CA LEU A 98 -8.73 -6.56 -2.95
C LEU A 98 -10.10 -6.89 -3.58
N LEU A 99 -10.26 -8.09 -4.14
CA LEU A 99 -11.54 -8.54 -4.71
C LEU A 99 -12.64 -8.64 -3.65
N LYS A 100 -12.34 -9.21 -2.47
CA LYS A 100 -13.28 -9.34 -1.36
C LYS A 100 -13.79 -7.98 -0.87
N ASN A 101 -12.98 -6.92 -0.99
CA ASN A 101 -13.31 -5.57 -0.55
C ASN A 101 -13.59 -4.60 -1.70
N GLN A 102 -13.70 -5.08 -2.94
CA GLN A 102 -13.67 -4.25 -4.16
C GLN A 102 -14.69 -3.11 -4.13
N ALA A 103 -15.97 -3.41 -3.92
CA ALA A 103 -17.04 -2.41 -3.89
C ALA A 103 -16.83 -1.37 -2.78
N LYS A 104 -16.45 -1.83 -1.58
CA LYS A 104 -16.19 -0.97 -0.42
C LYS A 104 -14.97 -0.07 -0.63
N LEU A 105 -13.92 -0.59 -1.27
CA LEU A 105 -12.72 0.18 -1.59
C LEU A 105 -13.00 1.27 -2.61
N VAL A 106 -13.77 0.97 -3.67
CA VAL A 106 -14.19 1.96 -4.67
C VAL A 106 -15.01 3.07 -4.05
N ASP A 107 -16.00 2.72 -3.22
CA ASP A 107 -16.83 3.69 -2.51
C ASP A 107 -16.00 4.54 -1.53
N PHE A 108 -15.15 3.89 -0.72
CA PHE A 108 -14.26 4.56 0.22
C PHE A 108 -13.34 5.57 -0.48
N LEU A 109 -12.66 5.16 -1.55
CA LEU A 109 -11.73 6.04 -2.29
C LEU A 109 -12.43 7.20 -2.97
N SER A 110 -13.70 7.03 -3.38
CA SER A 110 -14.47 8.13 -3.99
C SER A 110 -14.70 9.29 -3.01
N HIS A 111 -14.81 8.99 -1.72
CA HIS A 111 -15.01 9.95 -0.64
C HIS A 111 -13.73 10.26 0.16
N PHE A 112 -12.59 9.66 -0.21
CA PHE A 112 -11.35 9.81 0.52
C PHE A 112 -10.71 11.19 0.27
N GLN A 113 -10.53 11.94 1.38
CA GLN A 113 -9.90 13.27 1.47
C GLN A 113 -10.25 14.23 0.32
N THR A 114 -11.55 14.37 0.04
CA THR A 114 -12.06 15.25 -1.04
C THR A 114 -11.77 16.73 -0.81
N ASP A 115 -11.38 17.12 0.40
CA ASP A 115 -10.89 18.45 0.76
C ASP A 115 -9.55 18.82 0.09
N ARG A 116 -8.83 17.84 -0.46
CA ARG A 116 -7.57 18.05 -1.21
C ARG A 116 -7.80 18.22 -2.72
N SER A 117 -8.89 18.86 -3.13
CA SER A 117 -9.26 19.00 -4.55
C SER A 117 -8.28 19.83 -5.39
N GLU A 118 -7.45 20.65 -4.76
CA GLU A 118 -6.40 21.45 -5.42
C GLU A 118 -5.13 20.64 -5.74
N ASP A 119 -4.98 19.46 -5.14
CA ASP A 119 -3.87 18.54 -5.43
C ASP A 119 -4.26 17.64 -6.62
N GLU A 120 -3.97 18.13 -7.82
CA GLU A 120 -4.28 17.43 -9.08
C GLU A 120 -3.63 16.03 -9.13
N GLN A 121 -2.38 15.92 -8.68
CA GLN A 121 -1.66 14.64 -8.65
C GLN A 121 -2.39 13.63 -7.76
N PHE A 122 -2.79 14.02 -6.55
CA PHE A 122 -3.55 13.15 -5.66
C PHE A 122 -4.89 12.75 -6.28
N CYS A 123 -5.60 13.68 -6.90
CA CYS A 123 -6.87 13.40 -7.57
C CYS A 123 -6.72 12.36 -8.70
N ASP A 124 -5.69 12.51 -9.52
CA ASP A 124 -5.37 11.58 -10.61
C ASP A 124 -4.99 10.20 -10.10
N GLU A 125 -4.12 10.13 -9.08
CA GLU A 125 -3.74 8.87 -8.42
C GLU A 125 -4.98 8.17 -7.86
N LYS A 126 -5.87 8.90 -7.19
CA LYS A 126 -7.10 8.36 -6.62
C LYS A 126 -8.04 7.80 -7.68
N ASN A 127 -8.26 8.55 -8.77
CA ASN A 127 -9.09 8.12 -9.89
C ASN A 127 -8.50 6.89 -10.60
N TYR A 128 -7.18 6.86 -10.78
CA TYR A 128 -6.47 5.71 -11.31
C TYR A 128 -6.67 4.47 -10.43
N LEU A 129 -6.53 4.59 -9.10
CA LEU A 129 -6.74 3.46 -8.18
C LEU A 129 -8.18 2.95 -8.19
N ILE A 130 -9.17 3.86 -8.21
CA ILE A 130 -10.59 3.49 -8.31
C ILE A 130 -10.83 2.66 -9.58
N LYS A 131 -10.29 3.11 -10.71
CA LYS A 131 -10.40 2.38 -11.99
C LYS A 131 -9.73 1.01 -11.90
N GLN A 132 -8.48 0.94 -11.43
CA GLN A 132 -7.74 -0.31 -11.28
C GLN A 132 -8.50 -1.31 -10.41
N ILE A 133 -9.03 -0.88 -9.27
CA ILE A 133 -9.77 -1.76 -8.35
C ILE A 133 -11.07 -2.22 -8.99
N ARG A 134 -11.81 -1.35 -9.68
CA ARG A 134 -13.05 -1.71 -10.38
C ARG A 134 -12.81 -2.74 -11.49
N ASP A 135 -11.69 -2.62 -12.18
CA ASP A 135 -11.31 -3.50 -13.28
C ASP A 135 -10.62 -4.80 -12.82
N LEU A 136 -10.37 -4.97 -11.50
CA LEU A 136 -9.82 -6.22 -10.96
C LEU A 136 -10.76 -7.39 -11.27
N LYS A 137 -10.17 -8.43 -11.85
CA LYS A 137 -10.83 -9.71 -12.15
C LYS A 137 -9.95 -10.84 -11.64
N ARG A 138 -10.58 -11.96 -11.29
CA ARG A 138 -9.85 -13.18 -10.97
C ARG A 138 -9.23 -13.71 -12.28
N PRO A 139 -7.93 -14.01 -12.32
CA PRO A 139 -7.33 -14.66 -13.48
C PRO A 139 -8.01 -16.02 -13.71
N PRO A 140 -8.11 -16.48 -14.97
CA PRO A 140 -8.64 -17.80 -15.25
C PRO A 140 -7.80 -18.85 -14.51
N PRO A 141 -8.41 -19.95 -14.02
CA PRO A 141 -7.64 -21.04 -13.45
C PRO A 141 -6.61 -21.53 -14.48
N PRO A 142 -5.40 -21.93 -14.06
CA PRO A 142 -4.44 -22.52 -14.97
C PRO A 142 -5.08 -23.74 -15.63
N GLU A 143 -5.14 -23.75 -16.96
CA GLU A 143 -5.56 -24.94 -17.72
C GLU A 143 -4.66 -26.11 -17.30
N GLU A 144 -5.27 -27.16 -16.76
CA GLU A 144 -4.59 -28.42 -16.48
C GLU A 144 -4.04 -28.96 -17.81
N ALA A 145 -2.72 -28.92 -17.97
CA ALA A 145 -1.99 -29.53 -19.07
C ALA A 145 -1.67 -31.00 -18.79
#